data_AF-A0A7C1KDV2-F1
#
_entry.id   AF-A0A7C1KDV2-F1
#
_cell.length_a   1.000
_cell.length_b   1.000
_cell.length_c   1.000
_cell.angle_alpha   90.00
_cell.angle_beta   90.00
_cell.angle_gamma   90.00
#
_symmetry.space_group_name_H-M   'P 1'
#
loop_
_entity.id
_entity.type
_entity.pdbx_description
1 polymer ?
#
loop_
_entity_poly.entity_id
_entity_poly.type
_entity_poly.pdbx_seq_one_letter_code
_entity_poly.pdbx_strand_id
1 'polypeptide(L)'
;MGREDFPSSWFKFDSMTLKRPSRPPAGARARRRVPARPARPRPPARAVRPLGVARTLRDVGQRIRAVRLARRITLAHVARETGLSAGMLSMVERGVVNPSIGTLVA
;
A
#
# COMPACT_ATOMS: atom_id res chain seq x y z
N MET A 1 -36.94 -36.37 -7.49
CA MET A 1 -38.39 -36.52 -7.25
C MET A 1 -38.58 -36.93 -5.80
N GLY A 2 -38.97 -36.01 -4.91
CA GLY A 2 -39.49 -36.40 -3.59
C GLY A 2 -38.96 -35.62 -2.39
N ARG A 3 -39.76 -34.60 -2.03
CA ARG A 3 -40.10 -34.15 -0.66
C ARG A 3 -39.04 -33.40 0.14
N GLU A 4 -39.09 -32.08 -0.02
CA GLU A 4 -38.71 -31.11 1.01
C GLU A 4 -39.70 -31.26 2.18
N ASP A 5 -39.21 -31.72 3.32
CA ASP A 5 -39.95 -31.79 4.58
C ASP A 5 -40.20 -30.38 5.12
N PHE A 6 -41.42 -29.88 4.93
CA PHE A 6 -41.90 -28.68 5.62
C PHE A 6 -42.40 -29.07 7.02
N PRO A 7 -41.82 -28.55 8.12
CA PRO A 7 -42.22 -28.91 9.47
C PRO A 7 -43.63 -28.38 9.82
N SER A 8 -44.42 -29.28 10.40
CA SER A 8 -45.88 -29.24 10.56
C SER A 8 -46.42 -28.32 11.67
N SER A 9 -45.84 -27.14 11.93
CA SER A 9 -46.36 -26.28 13.02
C SER A 9 -46.23 -24.76 12.87
N TRP A 10 -46.29 -24.21 11.65
CA TRP A 10 -46.09 -22.76 11.49
C TRP A 10 -47.22 -21.90 10.92
N PHE A 11 -48.40 -22.41 10.55
CA PHE A 11 -49.55 -21.55 10.24
C PHE A 11 -50.89 -22.23 10.54
N LYS A 12 -51.26 -22.26 11.82
CA LYS A 12 -52.68 -22.34 12.21
C LYS A 12 -53.28 -20.93 12.15
N PHE A 13 -53.63 -20.46 10.96
CA PHE A 13 -54.46 -19.25 10.85
C PHE A 13 -55.80 -19.60 10.21
N ASP A 14 -56.81 -19.42 11.04
CA ASP A 14 -58.20 -19.71 10.86
C ASP A 14 -58.84 -18.80 9.80
N SER A 15 -59.99 -19.28 9.34
CA SER A 15 -61.01 -18.75 8.46
C SER A 15 -61.16 -17.22 8.36
N MET A 16 -61.62 -16.79 7.17
CA MET A 16 -62.40 -15.57 6.92
C MET A 16 -61.70 -14.20 7.07
N THR A 17 -61.14 -13.71 5.95
CA THR A 17 -61.51 -12.45 5.27
C THR A 17 -60.37 -12.05 4.33
N LEU A 18 -60.62 -12.15 3.02
CA LEU A 18 -59.69 -11.71 1.99
C LEU A 18 -59.62 -10.16 2.01
N LYS A 19 -58.84 -9.60 2.94
CA LYS A 19 -58.57 -8.17 3.04
C LYS A 19 -57.67 -7.77 1.89
N ARG A 20 -58.29 -7.37 0.78
CA ARG A 20 -57.65 -6.83 -0.43
C ARG A 20 -56.60 -5.78 0.00
N PRO A 21 -55.33 -5.89 -0.40
CA PRO A 21 -54.38 -4.82 -0.13
C PRO A 21 -54.80 -3.57 -0.92
N SER A 22 -54.94 -2.46 -0.20
CA SER A 22 -55.26 -1.14 -0.71
C SER A 22 -54.25 -0.68 -1.76
N ARG A 23 -54.75 -0.12 -2.87
CA ARG A 23 -53.95 0.55 -3.92
C ARG A 23 -52.92 1.51 -3.29
N PRO A 24 -51.63 1.47 -3.69
CA PRO A 24 -50.70 2.50 -3.29
C PRO A 24 -51.03 3.83 -3.99
N PRO A 25 -50.83 4.98 -3.34
CA PRO A 25 -51.09 6.28 -3.96
C PRO A 25 -50.11 6.55 -5.10
N ALA A 26 -50.65 7.06 -6.20
CA ALA A 26 -49.88 7.61 -7.31
C ALA A 26 -49.13 8.86 -6.83
N GLY A 27 -47.83 8.93 -7.14
CA GLY A 27 -47.06 10.16 -7.00
C GLY A 27 -45.88 10.07 -6.03
N ALA A 28 -44.86 9.31 -6.39
CA ALA A 28 -43.50 9.59 -5.92
C ALA A 28 -42.59 9.57 -7.14
N ARG A 29 -42.37 10.75 -7.73
CA ARG A 29 -41.42 10.94 -8.82
C ARG A 29 -40.05 10.54 -8.28
N ALA A 30 -39.62 9.32 -8.60
CA ALA A 30 -38.34 8.79 -8.19
C ALA A 30 -37.25 9.72 -8.74
N ARG A 31 -36.68 10.56 -7.88
CA ARG A 31 -35.44 11.27 -8.21
C ARG A 31 -34.42 10.17 -8.45
N ARG A 32 -34.05 9.92 -9.72
CA ARG A 32 -32.93 9.04 -10.08
C ARG A 32 -31.72 9.57 -9.29
N ARG A 33 -31.35 8.88 -8.21
CA ARG A 33 -30.10 9.13 -7.50
C ARG A 33 -29.00 8.88 -8.52
N VAL A 34 -28.28 9.93 -8.91
CA VAL A 34 -27.04 9.77 -9.68
C VAL A 34 -26.11 8.95 -8.79
N PRO A 35 -25.63 7.77 -9.21
CA PRO A 35 -24.68 7.02 -8.40
C PRO A 35 -23.43 7.88 -8.23
N ALA A 36 -22.98 8.05 -6.98
CA ALA A 36 -21.73 8.70 -6.68
C ALA A 36 -20.63 8.01 -7.51
N ARG A 37 -19.96 8.77 -8.38
CA ARG A 37 -18.81 8.30 -9.13
C ARG A 37 -17.82 7.70 -8.11
N PRO A 38 -17.37 6.44 -8.25
CA PRO A 38 -16.48 5.85 -7.26
C PRO A 38 -15.26 6.75 -7.14
N ALA A 39 -14.96 7.17 -5.91
CA ALA A 39 -13.78 7.95 -5.62
C ALA A 39 -12.59 7.18 -6.21
N ARG A 40 -11.84 7.80 -7.13
CA ARG A 40 -10.58 7.22 -7.58
C ARG A 40 -9.76 6.91 -6.32
N PRO A 41 -9.19 5.70 -6.18
CA PRO A 41 -8.31 5.43 -5.06
C PRO A 41 -7.24 6.53 -5.06
N ARG A 42 -7.14 7.27 -3.95
CA ARG A 42 -6.04 8.21 -3.78
C ARG A 42 -4.76 7.42 -4.04
N PRO A 43 -3.87 7.84 -4.94
CA PRO A 43 -2.57 7.18 -5.07
C PRO A 43 -1.99 7.11 -3.66
N PRO A 44 -1.41 5.97 -3.25
CA PRO A 44 -0.89 5.84 -1.89
C PRO A 44 0.04 7.02 -1.68
N ALA A 45 -0.34 7.91 -0.75
CA ALA A 45 0.45 9.08 -0.41
C ALA A 45 1.88 8.59 -0.24
N ARG A 46 2.78 9.05 -1.12
CA ARG A 46 4.18 8.60 -1.30
C ARG A 46 4.63 7.88 -0.04
N ALA A 47 4.55 6.55 -0.04
CA ALA A 47 4.56 5.77 1.20
C ALA A 47 5.70 6.28 2.08
N VAL A 48 5.36 6.91 3.20
CA VAL A 48 6.36 7.44 4.12
C VAL A 48 7.01 6.21 4.72
N ARG A 49 8.11 5.77 4.09
CA ARG A 49 8.83 4.57 4.51
C ARG A 49 9.40 4.87 5.90
N PRO A 50 9.22 3.99 6.89
CA PRO A 50 9.72 4.23 8.24
C PRO A 50 11.24 4.50 8.19
N LEU A 51 11.62 5.65 8.76
CA LEU A 51 12.98 6.16 8.83
C LEU A 51 13.73 5.41 9.95
N GLY A 52 14.46 4.36 9.57
CA GLY A 52 15.39 3.67 10.46
C GLY A 52 16.84 3.97 10.05
N VAL A 53 17.76 3.99 11.02
CA VAL A 53 19.19 4.24 10.76
C VAL A 53 19.74 3.26 9.72
N ALA A 54 19.49 1.95 9.87
CA ALA A 54 19.94 0.93 8.91
C ALA A 54 19.38 1.13 7.49
N ARG A 55 18.14 1.62 7.36
CA ARG A 55 17.55 1.96 6.04
C ARG A 55 18.25 3.17 5.45
N THR A 56 18.46 4.22 6.26
CA THR A 56 19.12 5.45 5.84
C THR A 56 20.54 5.18 5.37
N LEU A 57 21.31 4.38 6.11
CA LEU A 57 22.67 3.96 5.73
C LEU A 57 22.69 3.21 4.40
N ARG A 58 21.72 2.31 4.17
CA ARG A 58 21.58 1.60 2.90
C ARG A 58 21.24 2.54 1.74
N ASP A 59 20.33 3.48 1.95
CA ASP A 59 19.93 4.45 0.93
C ASP A 59 21.10 5.40 0.58
N VAL A 60 21.88 5.82 1.58
CA VAL A 60 23.12 6.60 1.38
C VAL A 60 24.17 5.78 0.62
N GLY A 61 24.42 4.53 1.02
CA GLY A 61 25.36 3.63 0.34
C GLY A 61 24.98 3.39 -1.13
N GLN A 62 23.70 3.17 -1.41
CA GLN A 62 23.16 3.06 -2.77
C GLN A 62 23.40 4.33 -3.57
N ARG A 63 23.22 5.51 -2.96
CA ARG A 63 23.46 6.79 -3.63
C ARG A 63 24.93 7.00 -3.95
N ILE A 64 25.84 6.68 -3.03
CA ILE A 64 27.29 6.72 -3.26
C ILE A 64 27.66 5.84 -4.44
N ARG A 65 27.18 4.58 -4.45
CA ARG A 65 27.42 3.64 -5.55
C ARG A 65 26.90 4.19 -6.89
N ALA A 66 25.70 4.75 -6.91
CA ALA A 66 25.11 5.31 -8.13
C ALA A 66 25.97 6.46 -8.70
N VAL A 67 26.43 7.38 -7.85
CA VAL A 67 27.30 8.49 -8.28
C VAL A 67 28.64 7.96 -8.79
N ARG A 68 29.25 6.98 -8.10
CA ARG A 68 30.50 6.36 -8.52
C ARG A 68 30.40 5.73 -9.91
N LEU A 69 29.33 4.95 -10.13
CA LEU A 69 29.07 4.30 -11.43
C LEU A 69 28.76 5.31 -12.54
N ALA A 70 28.01 6.37 -12.23
CA ALA A 70 27.74 7.45 -13.18
C ALA A 70 29.02 8.16 -13.64
N ARG A 71 30.00 8.31 -12.73
CA ARG A 71 31.34 8.83 -13.04
C ARG A 71 32.26 7.80 -13.71
N ARG A 72 31.84 6.54 -13.84
CA ARG A 72 32.63 5.41 -14.41
C ARG A 72 33.97 5.18 -13.72
N ILE A 73 34.05 5.44 -12.42
CA ILE A 73 35.27 5.22 -11.62
C ILE A 73 35.14 3.96 -10.74
N THR A 74 36.29 3.36 -10.41
CA THR A 74 36.34 2.15 -9.57
C THR A 74 36.37 2.52 -8.08
N LEU A 75 36.08 1.55 -7.21
CA LEU A 75 36.28 1.72 -5.77
C LEU A 75 37.75 2.02 -5.42
N ALA A 76 38.70 1.42 -6.14
CA ALA A 76 40.12 1.66 -5.96
C ALA A 76 40.49 3.11 -6.29
N HIS A 77 39.85 3.72 -7.28
CA HIS A 77 40.06 5.13 -7.60
C HIS A 77 39.59 6.03 -6.45
N VAL A 78 38.35 5.85 -5.97
CA VAL A 78 37.79 6.62 -4.84
C VAL A 78 38.62 6.41 -3.57
N ALA A 79 39.10 5.19 -3.33
CA ALA A 79 39.99 4.87 -2.22
C ALA A 79 41.26 5.72 -2.22
N ARG A 80 41.90 5.89 -3.39
CA ARG A 80 43.08 6.75 -3.51
C ARG A 80 42.77 8.23 -3.30
N GLU A 81 41.62 8.71 -3.77
CA GLU A 81 41.25 10.13 -3.63
C GLU A 81 40.89 10.50 -2.19
N THR A 82 40.22 9.60 -1.47
CA THR A 82 39.72 9.84 -0.10
C THR A 82 40.67 9.34 1.00
N GLY A 83 41.72 8.59 0.64
CA GLY A 83 42.58 7.89 1.60
C GLY A 83 41.89 6.74 2.34
N LEU A 84 40.66 6.36 1.96
CA LEU A 84 39.92 5.26 2.56
C LEU A 84 40.26 3.93 1.87
N SER A 85 40.07 2.81 2.57
CA SER A 85 40.26 1.49 1.94
C SER A 85 39.10 1.13 1.02
N ALA A 86 39.40 0.44 -0.10
CA ALA A 86 38.37 -0.04 -1.03
C ALA A 86 37.38 -1.01 -0.34
N GLY A 87 37.85 -1.78 0.65
CA GLY A 87 37.00 -2.65 1.47
C GLY A 87 36.01 -1.87 2.32
N MET A 88 36.45 -0.79 2.99
CA MET A 88 35.56 0.10 3.74
C MET A 88 34.51 0.73 2.83
N LEU A 89 34.92 1.29 1.68
CA LEU A 89 34.00 1.87 0.71
C LEU A 89 32.97 0.85 0.20
N SER A 90 33.39 -0.40 -0.04
CA SER A 90 32.48 -1.49 -0.42
C SER A 90 31.46 -1.80 0.68
N MET A 91 31.86 -1.76 1.95
CA MET A 91 30.93 -1.95 3.06
C MET A 91 29.95 -0.77 3.21
N VAL A 92 30.41 0.46 2.98
CA VAL A 92 29.57 1.67 2.95
C VAL A 92 28.54 1.59 1.82
N GLU A 93 28.94 1.25 0.60
CA GLU A 93 28.00 1.11 -0.54
C GLU A 93 26.89 0.08 -0.28
N ARG A 94 27.18 -0.94 0.52
CA ARG A 94 26.22 -2.00 0.89
C ARG A 94 25.39 -1.65 2.14
N GLY A 95 25.74 -0.57 2.85
CA GLY A 95 25.10 -0.17 4.11
C GLY A 95 25.35 -1.14 5.27
N VAL A 96 26.51 -1.82 5.28
CA VAL A 96 26.86 -2.84 6.29
C VAL A 96 27.63 -2.22 7.46
N VAL A 97 28.23 -1.04 7.26
CA VAL A 97 28.93 -0.29 8.31
C VAL A 97 28.19 1.01 8.61
N ASN A 98 28.43 1.54 9.80
CA ASN A 98 27.99 2.88 10.19
C ASN A 98 29.17 3.85 10.05
N PRO A 99 29.34 4.52 8.89
CA PRO A 99 30.40 5.50 8.70
C PRO A 99 30.14 6.74 9.57
N SER A 100 31.21 7.40 10.03
CA SER A 100 31.09 8.72 10.64
C SER A 100 30.75 9.76 9.58
N ILE A 101 30.26 10.92 10.00
CA ILE A 101 30.04 12.07 9.10
C ILE A 101 31.37 12.47 8.44
N GLY A 102 32.49 12.43 9.18
CA GLY A 102 33.82 12.70 8.65
C GLY A 102 34.19 11.82 7.45
N THR A 103 33.82 10.54 7.48
CA THR A 103 34.05 9.60 6.37
C THR A 103 33.26 9.97 5.10
N LEU A 104 32.10 10.63 5.24
CA LEU A 104 31.25 11.01 4.10
C LEU A 104 31.69 12.31 3.41
N VAL A 105 32.50 13.12 4.08
CA VAL A 105 32.96 14.44 3.59
C VAL A 105 34.46 14.44 3.22
N ALA A 106 35.12 13.29 3.37
CA ALA A 106 36.53 13.10 3.03
C ALA A 106 36.79 13.20 1.52
#